data_AF-A0A1W7MH14-F1
#
_entry.id   AF-A0A1W7MH14-F1
#
_cell.length_a   1.000
_cell.length_b   1.000
_cell.length_c   1.000
_cell.angle_alpha   90.00
_cell.angle_beta   90.00
_cell.angle_gamma   90.00
#
_symmetry.space_group_name_H-M   'P 1'
#
loop_
_entity.id
_entity.type
_entity.pdbx_description
1 polymer ?
#
loop_
_entity_poly.entity_id
_entity_poly.type
_entity_poly.pdbx_seq_one_letter_code
_entity_poly.pdbx_strand_id
1 'polypeptide(L)' 'MTTDVNEQNGQAVGFYERMGFRRTGRSPLDGQGRPYPLIHLRYGG' A
#
# COMPACT_ATOMS: atom_id res chain seq x y z
N MET A 1 6.99 -5.56 -9.64
CA MET A 1 6.32 -6.19 -8.48
C MET A 1 5.32 -5.19 -7.90
N THR A 2 4.11 -5.62 -7.52
CA THR A 2 3.09 -4.79 -6.89
C THR A 2 2.71 -5.37 -5.53
N THR A 3 2.37 -4.52 -4.58
CA THR A 3 1.93 -4.93 -3.24
C THR A 3 0.91 -3.94 -2.70
N ASP A 4 0.05 -4.40 -1.80
CA ASP A 4 -0.99 -3.61 -1.18
C ASP A 4 -0.75 -3.57 0.32
N VAL A 5 -0.80 -2.38 0.91
CA VAL A 5 -0.55 -2.17 2.33
C VAL A 5 -1.66 -1.31 2.90
N ASN A 6 -2.14 -1.67 4.09
CA ASN A 6 -3.09 -0.86 4.81
C ASN A 6 -2.51 0.54 5.11
N GLU A 7 -3.21 1.59 4.71
CA GLU A 7 -2.80 2.99 4.87
C GLU A 7 -2.56 3.34 6.35
N GLN A 8 -3.30 2.70 7.26
CA GLN A 8 -3.15 2.92 8.70
C GLN A 8 -1.85 2.33 9.24
N ASN A 9 -1.23 1.39 8.53
CA ASN A 9 0.07 0.82 8.91
C ASN A 9 1.21 1.68 8.37
N GLY A 10 1.41 2.84 9.00
CA GLY A 10 2.47 3.80 8.61
C GLY A 10 3.88 3.21 8.65
N GLN A 11 4.13 2.20 9.50
CA GLN A 11 5.42 1.50 9.54
C GLN A 11 5.65 0.68 8.26
N ALA A 12 4.65 -0.09 7.82
CA ALA A 12 4.74 -0.87 6.58
C ALA A 12 4.90 0.04 5.36
N VAL A 13 4.14 1.15 5.30
CA VAL A 13 4.25 2.12 4.21
C VAL A 13 5.67 2.67 4.11
N GLY A 14 6.24 3.15 5.23
CA GLY A 14 7.61 3.67 5.26
C GLY A 14 8.67 2.62 4.93
N PHE A 15 8.45 1.36 5.32
CA PHE A 15 9.32 0.24 4.97
C PHE A 15 9.38 0.02 3.44
N TYR A 16 8.22 -0.09 2.78
CA TYR A 16 8.17 -0.32 1.34
C TYR A 16 8.67 0.89 0.53
N GLU A 17 8.36 2.11 0.96
CA GLU A 17 8.88 3.34 0.32
C GLU A 17 10.42 3.37 0.36
N ARG A 18 11.04 3.01 1.49
CA ARG A 18 12.51 2.89 1.61
C ARG A 18 13.09 1.77 0.75
N MET A 19 12.33 0.70 0.54
CA MET A 19 12.72 -0.41 -0.33
C MET A 19 12.65 -0.03 -1.83
N GLY A 20 12.10 1.14 -2.18
CA GLY A 20 11.99 1.62 -3.56
C GLY A 20 10.62 1.40 -4.21
N PHE A 21 9.61 1.02 -3.42
CA PHE A 21 8.23 1.02 -3.89
C PHE A 21 7.68 2.43 -3.95
N ARG A 22 6.78 2.66 -4.91
CA ARG A 22 6.04 3.91 -5.06
C ARG A 22 4.55 3.68 -5.00
N ARG A 23 3.82 4.61 -4.40
CA ARG A 23 2.35 4.61 -4.39
C ARG A 23 1.83 4.80 -5.81
N THR A 24 1.00 3.88 -6.27
CA THR A 24 0.36 3.91 -7.58
C THR A 24 -1.15 4.06 -7.51
N GLY A 25 -1.74 3.92 -6.32
CA GLY A 25 -3.17 4.12 -6.11
C GLY A 25 -3.58 3.86 -4.67
N ARG A 26 -4.88 4.00 -4.39
CA ARG A 26 -5.49 3.64 -3.11
C ARG A 26 -6.88 3.04 -3.30
N SER A 27 -7.26 2.13 -2.41
CA SER A 27 -8.61 1.60 -2.29
C SER A 27 -9.20 1.98 -0.94
N PRO A 28 -10.44 2.51 -0.88
CA PRO A 28 -11.07 2.88 0.40
C PRO A 28 -11.51 1.67 1.23
N LEU A 29 -11.71 0.53 0.58
CA LEU A 29 -12.10 -0.73 1.19
C LEU A 29 -11.05 -1.81 0.87
N ASP A 30 -10.94 -2.79 1.76
CA ASP A 30 -10.17 -4.00 1.52
C ASP A 30 -10.95 -5.00 0.62
N GLY A 31 -10.33 -6.09 0.20
CA GLY A 31 -10.93 -7.12 -0.67
C GLY A 31 -12.18 -7.81 -0.10
N GLN A 32 -12.47 -7.64 1.19
CA GLN A 32 -13.72 -8.09 1.83
C GLN A 32 -14.78 -6.97 2.00
N GLY A 33 -14.56 -5.78 1.45
CA GLY A 33 -15.49 -4.64 1.59
C GLY A 33 -15.44 -3.97 2.96
N ARG A 34 -14.42 -4.26 3.78
CA ARG A 34 -14.22 -3.63 5.09
C ARG A 34 -13.59 -2.24 4.92
N PRO A 35 -13.89 -1.26 5.79
CA PRO A 35 -13.38 0.11 5.72
C PRO A 35 -11.92 0.20 6.20
N TYR A 36 -11.05 -0.61 5.57
CA TYR A 36 -9.61 -0.61 5.77
C TYR A 36 -8.97 -0.11 4.49
N PRO A 37 -8.61 1.18 4.42
CA PRO A 37 -8.01 1.74 3.22
C PRO A 37 -6.68 1.05 2.91
N LEU A 38 -6.49 0.68 1.66
CA LEU A 38 -5.25 0.10 1.14
C LEU A 38 -4.55 1.10 0.24
N ILE A 39 -3.22 1.13 0.31
CA ILE A 39 -2.36 1.79 -0.66
C ILE A 39 -1.79 0.73 -1.59
N HIS A 40 -1.97 0.95 -2.89
CA HIS A 40 -1.33 0.17 -3.94
C HIS A 40 0.08 0.70 -4.14
N LEU A 41 1.06 -0.18 -4.00
CA LEU A 41 2.47 0.10 -4.18
C LEU A 41 3.01 -0.69 -5.37
N ARG A 42 3.90 -0.07 -6.14
CA ARG A 42 4.64 -0.72 -7.23
C ARG A 42 6.12 -0.48 -7.07
N TYR A 43 6.90 -1.56 -7.11
CA TYR A 43 8.34 -1.51 -7.19
C TYR A 43 8.75 -1.07 -8.59
N GLY A 44 9.56 0.00 -8.66
CA GLY A 44 10.05 0.58 -9.91
C GLY A 44 11.52 0.33 -10.20
N GLY A 45 12.19 -0.50 -9.39
CA GLY A 45 13.56 -0.94 -9.64
C GLY A 45 13.66 -2.20 -10.49
#